data_AF-A0A7J6RXD5-F1
#
_entry.id   AF-A0A7J6RXD5-F1
#
_cell.length_a   1.000
_cell.length_b   1.000
_cell.length_c   1.000
_cell.angle_alpha   90.00
_cell.angle_beta   90.00
_cell.angle_gamma   90.00
#
_symmetry.space_group_name_H-M   'P 1'
#
loop_
_entity.id
_entity.type
_entity.pdbx_description
1 polymer ?
#
loop_
_entity_poly.entity_id
_entity_poly.type
_entity_poly.pdbx_seq_one_letter_code
_entity_poly.pdbx_strand_id
1 'polypeptide(L)'
;MNYSGNTLEGILKLLLSSYSSHHIHLHIRYCNIPLSAREFNKHIDDGTRYGRCPMAPQPDLILEAVKAAARERAKRVIVGNVRGKGRKCSICGLPITADLREMGSDIYMVSHERFYDKDKHSVWYCPVGENIGTGELEELRTLKENRRQEQQRKKNEYKRKRYREEQENA
;
A
#
# COMPACT_ATOMS: atom_id res chain seq x y z
N MET A 1 51.26 41.07 22.93
CA MET A 1 51.41 39.61 23.18
C MET A 1 50.13 39.08 23.79
N ASN A 2 49.69 37.93 23.30
CA ASN A 2 48.70 37.01 23.87
C ASN A 2 47.23 37.48 23.90
N TYR A 3 46.50 37.20 22.82
CA TYR A 3 45.14 36.67 22.96
C TYR A 3 45.14 35.21 22.50
N SER A 4 45.04 34.34 23.49
CA SER A 4 44.92 32.91 23.41
C SER A 4 43.50 32.50 23.04
N GLY A 5 43.38 31.51 22.14
CA GLY A 5 42.40 30.43 22.29
C GLY A 5 41.01 30.67 21.72
N ASN A 6 40.89 30.74 20.40
CA ASN A 6 39.69 30.25 19.70
C ASN A 6 40.02 28.88 19.10
N THR A 7 39.97 27.85 19.94
CA THR A 7 40.09 26.47 19.47
C THR A 7 38.92 26.19 18.51
N LEU A 8 39.23 25.52 17.38
CA LEU A 8 38.26 25.04 16.39
C LEU A 8 37.13 24.20 17.03
N GLU A 9 37.32 23.68 18.25
CA GLU A 9 36.29 23.04 19.07
C GLU A 9 35.10 23.96 19.42
N GLY A 10 35.30 25.26 19.61
CA GLY A 10 34.23 26.22 19.92
C GLY A 10 33.30 26.47 18.74
N ILE A 11 33.85 26.51 17.52
CA ILE A 11 33.07 26.70 16.29
C ILE A 11 32.33 25.41 15.92
N LEU A 12 32.92 24.23 16.16
CA LEU A 12 32.22 22.96 15.99
C LEU A 12 31.06 22.79 16.98
N LYS A 13 31.17 23.28 18.23
CA LYS A 13 30.06 23.29 19.20
C LYS A 13 28.89 24.19 18.77
N LEU A 14 29.15 25.33 18.13
CA LEU A 14 28.10 26.23 17.63
C LEU A 14 27.43 25.71 16.36
N LEU A 15 28.17 25.02 15.49
CA LEU A 15 27.61 24.39 14.28
C LEU A 15 26.85 23.08 14.57
N LEU A 16 27.18 22.38 15.66
CA LEU A 16 26.44 21.20 16.10
C LEU A 16 25.21 21.53 16.96
N SER A 17 25.07 22.74 17.51
CA SER A 17 23.86 23.16 18.24
C SER A 17 22.72 23.65 17.34
N SER A 18 23.02 23.95 16.07
CA SER A 18 22.04 24.38 15.06
C SER A 18 21.55 23.22 14.18
N TYR A 19 22.13 22.03 14.33
CA TYR A 19 21.51 20.77 13.89
C TYR A 19 20.48 20.31 14.94
N SER A 20 19.59 21.22 15.32
CA SER A 20 18.34 20.84 15.97
C SER A 20 17.61 19.96 14.97
N SER A 21 17.61 18.66 15.27
CA SER A 21 16.75 17.66 14.67
C SER A 21 15.48 18.36 14.22
N HIS A 22 15.28 18.48 12.91
CA HIS A 22 13.95 18.67 12.38
C HIS A 22 13.19 17.44 12.85
N HIS A 23 12.64 17.52 14.06
CA HIS A 23 11.59 16.66 14.52
C HIS A 23 10.49 16.90 13.52
N ILE A 24 10.47 16.05 12.49
CA ILE A 24 9.29 15.87 11.68
C ILE A 24 8.24 15.50 12.72
N HIS A 25 7.43 16.48 13.12
CA HIS A 25 6.30 16.25 13.98
C HIS A 25 5.33 15.44 13.13
N LEU A 26 5.53 14.12 13.13
CA LEU A 26 4.61 13.19 12.51
C LEU A 26 3.36 13.27 13.37
N HIS A 27 2.26 13.73 12.78
CA HIS A 27 0.99 13.83 13.48
C HIS A 27 0.16 12.58 13.18
N ILE A 28 -0.65 12.14 14.15
CA ILE A 28 -1.62 11.08 13.90
C ILE A 28 -2.66 11.62 12.90
N ARG A 29 -2.77 10.93 11.76
CA ARG A 29 -3.59 11.33 10.60
C ARG A 29 -5.03 11.77 10.91
N TYR A 30 -5.64 11.22 11.96
CA TYR A 30 -7.06 11.43 12.27
C TYR A 30 -7.31 12.46 13.37
N CYS A 31 -6.33 12.73 14.24
CA CYS A 31 -6.48 13.69 15.34
C CYS A 31 -5.45 14.81 15.35
N ASN A 32 -4.53 14.83 14.38
CA ASN A 32 -3.44 15.80 14.29
C ASN A 32 -2.67 15.97 15.61
N ILE A 33 -2.58 14.92 16.41
CA ILE A 33 -1.79 14.91 17.66
C ILE A 33 -0.36 14.50 17.29
N PRO A 34 0.68 15.22 17.74
CA PRO A 34 2.07 14.87 17.43
C PRO A 34 2.45 13.53 18.09
N LEU A 35 3.02 12.62 17.28
CA LEU A 35 3.51 11.30 17.70
C LEU A 35 4.63 11.36 18.74
N SER A 36 5.27 12.52 18.89
CA SER A 36 6.30 12.78 19.91
C SER A 36 5.73 12.89 21.34
N ALA A 37 4.40 13.02 21.50
CA ALA A 37 3.77 12.93 22.80
C ALA A 37 3.91 11.48 23.32
N ARG A 38 4.95 11.23 24.12
CA ARG A 38 5.26 9.95 24.81
C ARG A 38 4.14 9.43 25.73
N GLU A 39 3.01 10.14 25.81
CA GLU A 39 1.93 9.91 26.77
C GLU A 39 0.78 9.05 26.22
N PHE A 40 0.85 8.53 24.99
CA PHE A 40 -0.12 7.53 24.51
C PHE A 40 -0.10 6.20 25.30
N ASN A 41 0.86 6.03 26.22
CA ASN A 41 0.87 4.94 27.21
C ASN A 41 0.37 5.34 28.60
N LYS A 42 -0.01 6.61 28.84
CA LYS A 42 -0.55 7.07 30.13
C LYS A 42 -2.08 7.00 30.11
N HIS A 43 -2.51 5.78 30.39
CA HIS A 43 -3.81 5.30 30.88
C HIS A 43 -4.91 6.34 31.18
N ILE A 44 -6.10 6.04 30.65
CA ILE A 44 -7.39 6.35 31.30
C ILE A 44 -7.57 5.28 32.41
N ASP A 45 -8.01 5.70 33.60
CA ASP A 45 -8.21 4.85 34.79
C ASP A 45 -9.34 3.81 34.66
N ASP A 46 -9.84 3.55 33.45
CA ASP A 46 -10.91 2.59 33.15
C ASP A 46 -10.39 1.21 32.68
N GLY A 47 -9.06 1.03 32.62
CA GLY A 47 -8.43 -0.23 32.23
C GLY A 47 -8.33 -0.47 30.73
N THR A 48 -8.77 0.45 29.87
CA THR A 48 -8.69 0.28 28.40
C THR A 48 -7.41 0.88 27.80
N ARG A 49 -6.37 0.05 27.63
CA ARG A 49 -5.13 0.40 26.92
C ARG A 49 -5.31 0.30 25.41
N TYR A 50 -5.53 1.40 24.68
CA TYR A 50 -5.48 1.37 23.21
C TYR A 50 -4.73 2.56 22.60
N GLY A 51 -3.64 2.26 21.87
CA GLY A 51 -2.84 3.20 21.08
C GLY A 51 -3.48 3.61 19.74
N ARG A 52 -4.79 3.85 19.71
CA ARG A 52 -5.53 4.26 18.51
C ARG A 52 -6.24 5.58 18.77
N CYS A 53 -6.15 6.51 17.81
CA CYS A 53 -6.84 7.80 17.88
C CYS A 53 -8.35 7.59 18.07
N PRO A 54 -9.02 8.24 19.05
CA PRO A 54 -10.46 8.10 19.28
C PRO A 54 -11.31 8.55 18.08
N MET A 55 -10.79 9.48 17.28
CA MET A 55 -11.41 9.96 16.04
C MET A 55 -11.05 9.12 14.80
N ALA A 56 -10.22 8.08 14.95
CA ALA A 56 -9.97 7.18 13.84
C ALA A 56 -11.25 6.39 13.51
N PRO A 57 -11.56 6.16 12.23
CA PRO A 57 -12.67 5.32 11.86
C PRO A 57 -12.53 3.94 12.51
N GLN A 58 -13.63 3.46 13.09
CA GLN A 58 -13.68 2.12 13.67
C GLN A 58 -13.29 1.09 12.62
N PRO A 59 -12.56 0.03 13.01
CA PRO A 59 -12.21 -1.00 12.07
C PRO A 59 -13.50 -1.68 11.60
N ASP A 60 -13.62 -1.88 10.29
CA ASP A 60 -14.72 -2.65 9.73
C ASP A 60 -14.60 -4.10 10.22
N LEU A 61 -15.49 -4.48 11.14
CA LEU A 61 -15.46 -5.79 11.81
C LEU A 61 -15.60 -6.94 10.81
N ILE A 62 -16.38 -6.74 9.73
CA ILE A 62 -16.55 -7.75 8.67
C ILE A 62 -15.23 -7.90 7.93
N LEU A 63 -14.60 -6.79 7.56
CA LEU A 63 -13.31 -6.81 6.88
C LEU A 63 -12.20 -7.44 7.74
N GLU A 64 -12.18 -7.17 9.06
CA GLU A 64 -11.22 -7.79 9.96
C GLU A 64 -11.46 -9.30 10.13
N ALA A 65 -12.72 -9.75 10.18
CA ALA A 65 -13.06 -11.17 10.19
C ALA A 65 -12.58 -11.87 8.90
N VAL A 66 -12.81 -11.23 7.74
CA VAL A 66 -12.33 -11.72 6.43
C VAL A 66 -10.81 -11.81 6.41
N LYS A 67 -10.10 -10.80 6.93
CA LYS A 67 -8.63 -10.82 7.05
C LYS A 67 -8.14 -11.96 7.94
N ALA A 68 -8.77 -12.16 9.09
CA ALA A 68 -8.40 -13.23 10.02
C ALA A 68 -8.57 -14.61 9.37
N ALA A 69 -9.73 -14.86 8.75
CA ALA A 69 -10.00 -16.10 8.04
C ALA A 69 -9.03 -16.32 6.86
N ALA A 70 -8.75 -15.27 6.09
CA ALA A 70 -7.79 -15.33 4.97
C ALA A 70 -6.37 -15.66 5.44
N ARG A 71 -5.92 -15.08 6.57
CA ARG A 71 -4.60 -15.40 7.15
C ARG A 71 -4.52 -16.83 7.66
N GLU A 72 -5.62 -17.36 8.18
CA GLU A 72 -5.66 -18.75 8.61
C GLU A 72 -5.60 -19.71 7.41
N ARG A 73 -6.37 -19.43 6.35
CA ARG A 73 -6.27 -20.16 5.07
C ARG A 73 -4.87 -20.06 4.47
N ALA A 74 -4.23 -18.90 4.54
CA ALA A 74 -2.89 -18.67 4.00
C ALA A 74 -1.82 -19.60 4.60
N LYS A 75 -1.99 -20.12 5.82
CA LYS A 75 -1.08 -21.11 6.41
C LYS A 75 -1.04 -22.44 5.65
N ARG A 76 -2.09 -22.74 4.88
CA ARG A 76 -2.22 -23.94 4.05
C ARG A 76 -1.90 -23.68 2.57
N VAL A 77 -1.31 -22.52 2.26
CA VAL A 77 -0.94 -22.13 0.90
C VAL A 77 0.57 -22.21 0.77
N ILE A 78 1.03 -22.92 -0.26
CA ILE A 78 2.42 -22.97 -0.68
C ILE A 78 2.68 -21.72 -1.54
N VAL A 79 3.65 -20.92 -1.11
CA VAL A 79 4.12 -19.73 -1.83
C VAL A 79 5.31 -20.15 -2.70
N GLY A 80 5.13 -20.08 -4.02
CA GLY A 80 6.16 -20.37 -5.00
C GLY A 80 7.04 -19.17 -5.32
N ASN A 81 7.38 -19.01 -6.60
CA ASN A 81 8.25 -17.93 -7.06
C ASN A 81 7.66 -16.55 -6.76
N VAL A 82 8.38 -15.75 -5.98
CA VAL A 82 8.02 -14.36 -5.68
C VAL A 82 8.72 -13.45 -6.69
N ARG A 83 7.96 -12.78 -7.56
CA ARG A 83 8.53 -11.86 -8.57
C ARG A 83 8.50 -10.42 -8.07
N GLY A 84 9.64 -9.72 -8.04
CA GLY A 84 9.71 -8.27 -7.77
C GLY A 84 9.68 -7.84 -6.29
N LYS A 85 9.45 -6.54 -6.05
CA LYS A 85 9.51 -5.93 -4.71
C LYS A 85 8.28 -6.27 -3.85
N GLY A 86 8.29 -7.46 -3.24
CA GLY A 86 7.76 -7.85 -1.91
C GLY A 86 6.48 -7.22 -1.30
N ARG A 87 5.58 -6.59 -2.07
CA ARG A 87 4.32 -6.07 -1.52
C ARG A 87 3.43 -7.24 -1.08
N LYS A 88 2.98 -7.18 0.17
CA LYS A 88 2.08 -8.16 0.76
C LYS A 88 0.63 -7.73 0.58
N CYS A 89 -0.25 -8.69 0.34
CA CYS A 89 -1.68 -8.47 0.33
C CYS A 89 -2.14 -8.01 1.72
N SER A 90 -2.94 -6.95 1.80
CA SER A 90 -3.51 -6.45 3.06
C SER A 90 -4.52 -7.41 3.69
N ILE A 91 -5.02 -8.38 2.91
CA ILE A 91 -6.02 -9.37 3.34
C ILE A 91 -5.32 -10.62 3.88
N CYS A 92 -4.69 -11.42 3.02
CA CYS A 92 -4.05 -12.68 3.42
C CYS A 92 -2.60 -12.56 3.89
N GLY A 93 -1.94 -11.42 3.69
CA GLY A 93 -0.54 -11.21 4.07
C GLY A 93 0.51 -11.87 3.15
N LEU A 94 0.09 -12.64 2.15
CA LEU A 94 0.99 -13.27 1.18
C LEU A 94 1.49 -12.26 0.13
N PRO A 95 2.65 -12.51 -0.52
CA PRO A 95 3.14 -11.62 -1.57
C PRO A 95 2.16 -11.57 -2.76
N ILE A 96 1.90 -10.37 -3.27
CA ILE A 96 0.94 -10.13 -4.36
C ILE A 96 1.37 -10.82 -5.65
N THR A 97 2.68 -10.81 -5.92
CA THR A 97 3.30 -11.31 -7.15
C THR A 97 3.90 -12.70 -6.99
N ALA A 98 3.40 -13.46 -6.02
CA ALA A 98 3.77 -14.86 -5.85
C ALA A 98 2.85 -15.79 -6.62
N ASP A 99 3.42 -16.88 -7.11
CA ASP A 99 2.65 -18.06 -7.52
C ASP A 99 2.12 -18.75 -6.26
N LEU A 100 0.82 -19.01 -6.21
CA LEU A 100 0.14 -19.59 -5.05
C LEU A 100 -0.42 -20.95 -5.40
N ARG A 101 -0.27 -21.91 -4.49
CA ARG A 101 -0.76 -23.28 -4.65
C ARG A 101 -1.32 -23.78 -3.32
N GLU A 102 -2.41 -24.51 -3.36
CA GLU A 102 -2.98 -25.11 -2.15
C GLU A 102 -2.15 -26.32 -1.69
N MET A 103 -1.92 -26.45 -0.39
CA MET A 103 -1.15 -27.56 0.17
C MET A 103 -1.89 -28.89 -0.08
N GLY A 104 -1.19 -29.87 -0.66
CA GLY A 104 -1.77 -31.17 -1.01
C GLY A 104 -2.55 -31.20 -2.34
N SER A 105 -2.66 -30.08 -3.05
CA SER A 105 -3.26 -29.99 -4.38
C SER A 105 -2.20 -29.59 -5.41
N ASP A 106 -2.27 -30.10 -6.65
CA ASP A 106 -1.46 -29.61 -7.79
C ASP A 106 -2.05 -28.36 -8.47
N ILE A 107 -3.17 -27.86 -7.95
CA ILE A 107 -3.89 -26.73 -8.55
C ILE A 107 -3.25 -25.40 -8.11
N TYR A 108 -2.87 -24.60 -9.10
CA TYR A 108 -2.45 -23.22 -8.89
C TYR A 108 -3.64 -22.31 -8.65
N MET A 109 -3.57 -21.48 -7.62
CA MET A 109 -4.53 -20.43 -7.36
C MET A 109 -4.29 -19.26 -8.31
N VAL A 110 -5.36 -18.54 -8.64
CA VAL A 110 -5.25 -17.27 -9.38
C VAL A 110 -4.39 -16.29 -8.59
N SER A 111 -3.50 -15.54 -9.25
CA SER A 111 -2.71 -14.51 -8.57
C SER A 111 -3.58 -13.36 -8.03
N HIS A 112 -3.03 -12.61 -7.08
CA HIS A 112 -3.66 -11.36 -6.65
C HIS A 112 -3.82 -10.42 -7.84
N GLU A 113 -5.03 -9.92 -8.04
CA GLU A 113 -5.35 -9.10 -9.20
C GLU A 113 -5.86 -7.72 -8.77
N ARG A 114 -5.30 -6.68 -9.39
CA ARG A 114 -5.77 -5.31 -9.21
C ARG A 114 -6.81 -4.96 -10.28
N PHE A 115 -7.89 -4.37 -9.82
CA PHE A 115 -8.96 -3.81 -10.64
C PHE A 115 -9.18 -2.33 -10.31
N TYR A 116 -9.91 -1.68 -11.21
CA TYR A 116 -10.52 -0.39 -10.95
C TYR A 116 -12.03 -0.59 -11.11
N ASP A 117 -12.80 -0.16 -10.13
CA ASP A 117 -14.26 -0.18 -10.20
C ASP A 117 -14.79 0.89 -11.19
N LYS A 118 -16.11 1.10 -11.20
CA LYS A 118 -16.78 2.09 -12.05
C LYS A 118 -16.37 3.52 -11.68
N ASP A 119 -16.07 3.77 -10.41
CA ASP A 119 -15.68 5.08 -9.86
C ASP A 119 -14.15 5.32 -9.89
N LYS A 120 -13.40 4.40 -10.52
CA LYS A 120 -11.93 4.42 -10.62
C LYS A 120 -11.22 4.25 -9.27
N HIS A 121 -11.89 3.73 -8.24
CA HIS A 121 -11.21 3.28 -7.04
C HIS A 121 -10.50 1.97 -7.32
N SER A 122 -9.29 1.82 -6.77
CA SER A 122 -8.54 0.60 -6.96
C SER A 122 -8.97 -0.47 -5.97
N VAL A 123 -9.43 -1.59 -6.50
CA VAL A 123 -9.85 -2.76 -5.73
C VAL A 123 -8.83 -3.88 -5.93
N TRP A 124 -8.49 -4.58 -4.86
CA TRP A 124 -7.61 -5.75 -4.91
C TRP A 124 -8.40 -7.02 -4.62
N TYR A 125 -8.32 -7.97 -5.56
CA TYR A 125 -8.80 -9.32 -5.36
C TYR A 125 -7.73 -10.15 -4.65
N CYS A 126 -8.13 -10.82 -3.56
CA CYS A 126 -7.33 -11.80 -2.86
C CYS A 126 -7.88 -13.21 -3.11
N PRO A 127 -7.13 -14.12 -3.76
CA PRO A 127 -7.56 -15.48 -4.05
C PRO A 127 -7.73 -16.33 -2.78
N VAL A 128 -7.02 -15.97 -1.69
CA VAL A 128 -7.09 -16.68 -0.40
C VAL A 128 -8.20 -16.11 0.49
N GLY A 129 -8.51 -14.83 0.33
CA GLY A 129 -9.55 -14.17 1.11
C GLY A 129 -10.93 -14.29 0.49
N GLU A 130 -11.02 -14.48 -0.84
CA GLU A 130 -12.26 -14.46 -1.62
C GLU A 130 -13.12 -13.26 -1.23
N ASN A 131 -12.46 -12.11 -1.06
CA ASN A 131 -13.07 -10.89 -0.53
C ASN A 131 -14.01 -10.19 -1.51
N ILE A 132 -14.18 -10.75 -2.70
CA ILE A 132 -15.02 -10.27 -3.78
C ILE A 132 -15.80 -11.49 -4.27
N GLY A 133 -17.12 -11.37 -4.43
CA GLY A 133 -17.95 -12.43 -4.98
C GLY A 133 -17.57 -12.77 -6.43
N THR A 134 -17.85 -14.00 -6.86
CA THR A 134 -17.49 -14.46 -8.22
C THR A 134 -18.11 -13.60 -9.32
N GLY A 135 -19.38 -13.23 -9.19
CA GLY A 135 -20.05 -12.35 -10.15
C GLY A 135 -19.42 -10.95 -10.23
N GLU A 136 -19.14 -10.32 -9.09
CA GLU A 136 -18.47 -9.01 -9.05
C GLU A 136 -17.06 -9.08 -9.63
N LEU A 137 -16.32 -10.17 -9.38
CA LEU A 137 -14.99 -10.38 -9.95
C LEU A 137 -15.03 -10.47 -11.50
N GLU A 138 -16.03 -11.16 -12.05
CA GLU A 138 -16.23 -11.26 -13.50
C GLU A 138 -16.58 -9.91 -14.13
N GLU A 139 -17.42 -9.12 -13.47
CA GLU A 139 -17.71 -7.75 -13.89
C GLU A 139 -16.44 -6.89 -13.93
N LEU A 140 -15.62 -6.96 -12.87
CA LEU A 140 -14.37 -6.21 -12.77
C LEU A 140 -13.35 -6.63 -13.85
N ARG A 141 -13.28 -7.92 -14.17
CA ARG A 141 -12.45 -8.45 -15.27
C ARG A 141 -12.93 -7.94 -16.62
N THR A 142 -14.24 -7.95 -16.86
CA THR A 142 -14.84 -7.40 -18.07
C THR A 142 -14.54 -5.91 -18.22
N LEU A 143 -14.71 -5.13 -17.16
CA LEU A 143 -14.36 -3.69 -17.15
C LEU A 143 -12.86 -3.46 -17.40
N LYS A 144 -11.98 -4.30 -16.83
CA LYS A 144 -10.55 -4.23 -17.05
C LYS A 144 -10.18 -4.50 -18.51
N GLU A 145 -10.79 -5.51 -19.12
CA GLU A 145 -10.55 -5.84 -20.53
C GLU A 145 -11.07 -4.75 -21.47
N ASN A 146 -12.29 -4.24 -21.24
CA ASN A 146 -12.85 -3.13 -22.02
C ASN A 146 -11.94 -1.90 -22.00
N ARG A 147 -11.39 -1.55 -20.83
CA ARG A 147 -10.41 -0.46 -20.70
C ARG A 147 -9.12 -0.74 -21.47
N ARG A 148 -8.62 -1.99 -21.46
CA ARG A 148 -7.42 -2.38 -22.21
C ARG A 148 -7.66 -2.23 -23.72
N GLN A 149 -8.80 -2.71 -24.21
CA GLN A 149 -9.18 -2.59 -25.62
C GLN A 149 -9.34 -1.13 -26.03
N GLU A 150 -9.97 -0.31 -25.20
CA GLU A 150 -10.14 1.12 -25.46
C GLU A 150 -8.80 1.86 -25.53
N GLN A 151 -7.88 1.57 -24.61
CA GLN A 151 -6.53 2.12 -24.64
C GLN A 151 -5.78 1.71 -25.91
N GLN A 152 -5.94 0.45 -26.34
CA GLN A 152 -5.30 -0.03 -27.56
C GLN A 152 -5.90 0.64 -28.81
N ARG A 153 -7.22 0.84 -28.85
CA ARG A 153 -7.93 1.56 -29.92
C ARG A 153 -7.38 2.99 -30.05
N LYS A 154 -7.32 3.74 -28.95
CA LYS A 154 -6.75 5.10 -28.93
C LYS A 154 -5.29 5.14 -29.39
N LYS A 155 -4.47 4.18 -28.95
CA LYS A 155 -3.07 4.07 -29.41
C LYS A 155 -2.98 3.84 -30.92
N ASN A 156 -3.83 2.96 -31.47
CA ASN A 156 -3.86 2.66 -32.90
C ASN A 156 -4.35 3.87 -33.71
N GLU A 157 -5.37 4.57 -33.24
CA GLU A 157 -5.88 5.80 -33.86
C GLU A 157 -4.81 6.90 -33.89
N TYR A 158 -4.13 7.11 -32.77
CA TYR A 158 -3.01 8.06 -32.69
C TYR A 158 -1.89 7.72 -33.68
N LYS A 159 -1.50 6.44 -33.76
CA LYS A 159 -0.51 5.97 -34.75
C LYS A 159 -0.94 6.25 -36.20
N ARG A 160 -2.21 5.99 -36.53
CA ARG A 160 -2.76 6.25 -37.88
C ARG A 160 -2.78 7.74 -38.22
N LYS A 161 -3.11 8.60 -37.25
CA LYS A 161 -3.08 10.05 -37.42
C LYS A 161 -1.65 10.54 -37.70
N ARG A 162 -0.70 10.13 -36.87
CA ARG A 162 0.72 10.50 -37.02
C ARG A 162 1.30 10.06 -38.37
N TYR A 163 0.98 8.85 -38.81
CA TYR A 163 1.43 8.34 -40.11
C TYR A 163 0.88 9.17 -41.29
N ARG A 164 -0.38 9.62 -41.23
CA ARG A 164 -0.95 10.50 -42.27
C ARG A 164 -0.28 11.88 -42.29
N GLU A 165 -0.05 12.47 -41.13
CA GLU A 165 0.67 13.75 -41.01
C GLU A 165 2.11 13.65 -41.55
N GLU A 166 2.81 12.52 -41.30
CA GLU A 166 4.14 12.27 -41.87
C GLU A 166 4.12 12.15 -43.40
N GLN A 167 3.05 11.60 -43.99
CA GLN A 167 2.91 11.50 -45.45
C GLN A 167 2.52 12.82 -46.11
N GLU A 168 1.70 13.65 -45.45
CA GLU A 168 1.26 14.94 -45.99
C GLU A 168 2.37 16.01 -45.95
N ASN A 169 3.37 15.84 -45.08
CA ASN A 169 4.50 16.77 -44.92
C ASN A 169 5.80 16.32 -45.64
N ALA A 170 5.76 15.20 -46.37
CA ALA A 170 6.87 14.66 -47.16
C ALA A 170 6.72 15.00 -48.64
#